data_AF-A0A4S2RRY0-F1
#
_entry.id   AF-A0A4S2RRY0-F1
#
_cell.length_a   1.000
_cell.length_b   1.000
_cell.length_c   1.000
_cell.angle_alpha   90.00
_cell.angle_beta   90.00
_cell.angle_gamma   90.00
#
_symmetry.space_group_name_H-M   'P 1'
#
loop_
_entity.id
_entity.type
_entity.pdbx_description
1 polymer ?
#
loop_
_entity_poly.entity_id
_entity_poly.type
_entity_poly.pdbx_seq_one_letter_code
_entity_poly.pdbx_strand_id
1 'polypeptide(L)' 'MSTSINLAVIPGDGIGQEVVAQGLKVLTAVLPQDVKLETKQYDLGATRWHRTGET' A
#
# COMPACT_ATOMS: atom_id res chain seq x y z
N MET A 1 -24.72 3.81 -5.21
CA MET A 1 -23.82 4.81 -4.59
C MET A 1 -22.40 4.31 -4.83
N SER A 2 -21.51 5.14 -5.36
CA SER A 2 -20.11 4.75 -5.52
C SER A 2 -19.42 4.69 -4.16
N THR A 3 -18.77 3.58 -3.83
CA THR A 3 -18.02 3.43 -2.58
C THR A 3 -16.56 3.83 -2.83
N SER A 4 -15.99 4.68 -1.98
CA SER A 4 -14.57 5.05 -2.07
C SER A 4 -13.78 4.42 -0.93
N ILE A 5 -12.68 3.76 -1.25
CA ILE A 5 -11.74 3.17 -0.30
C ILE A 5 -10.46 3.99 -0.33
N ASN A 6 -10.09 4.56 0.82
CA ASN A 6 -8.81 5.23 1.01
C ASN A 6 -7.86 4.27 1.73
N LEU A 7 -6.92 3.69 0.99
CA LEU A 7 -6.01 2.66 1.48
C LEU A 7 -4.62 3.23 1.73
N ALA A 8 -4.19 3.23 3.00
CA ALA A 8 -2.79 3.42 3.35
C ALA A 8 -1.99 2.16 3.00
N VAL A 9 -0.94 2.33 2.21
CA VAL A 9 -0.06 1.25 1.76
C VAL A 9 1.31 1.43 2.41
N ILE A 10 1.75 0.42 3.17
CA ILE A 10 3.08 0.40 3.78
C ILE A 10 3.77 -0.87 3.27
N PRO A 11 4.62 -0.78 2.24
CA PRO A 11 5.30 -1.95 1.70
C PRO A 11 6.39 -2.50 2.62
N GLY A 12 6.87 -1.71 3.59
CA GLY A 12 7.85 -2.17 4.59
C GLY A 12 9.23 -2.44 3.99
N ASP A 13 9.88 -3.51 4.43
CA ASP A 13 11.23 -3.88 4.01
C ASP A 13 11.29 -5.34 3.51
N GLY A 14 12.44 -5.73 2.97
CA GLY A 14 12.63 -7.07 2.40
C GLY A 14 11.62 -7.33 1.28
N ILE A 15 11.03 -8.53 1.26
CA ILE A 15 10.08 -8.94 0.22
C ILE A 15 8.76 -8.15 0.21
N GLY A 16 8.52 -7.34 1.25
CA GLY A 16 7.30 -6.54 1.39
C GLY A 16 7.06 -5.61 0.19
N GLN A 17 8.13 -5.05 -0.37
CA GLN A 17 8.10 -4.19 -1.54
C GLN A 17 7.53 -4.91 -2.77
N GLU A 18 7.94 -6.15 -3.01
CA GLU A 18 7.51 -6.95 -4.15
C GLU A 18 6.10 -7.52 -3.94
N VAL A 19 5.81 -8.07 -2.77
CA VAL A 19 4.53 -8.78 -2.53
C VAL A 19 3.36 -7.81 -2.39
N VAL A 20 3.55 -6.65 -1.75
CA VAL A 20 2.50 -5.63 -1.63
C VAL A 20 2.13 -5.07 -2.99
N ALA A 21 3.12 -4.87 -3.88
CA ALA A 21 2.85 -4.46 -5.26
C ALA A 21 1.97 -5.48 -6.01
N GLN A 22 2.19 -6.80 -5.83
CA GLN A 22 1.30 -7.80 -6.42
C GLN A 22 -0.08 -7.80 -5.78
N GLY A 23 -0.17 -7.62 -4.45
CA GLY A 23 -1.43 -7.50 -3.75
C GLY A 23 -2.30 -6.35 -4.29
N LEU A 24 -1.70 -5.20 -4.59
CA LEU A 24 -2.41 -4.06 -5.19
C LEU A 24 -2.91 -4.36 -6.61
N LYS A 25 -2.16 -5.13 -7.42
CA LYS A 25 -2.63 -5.55 -8.74
C LYS A 25 -3.87 -6.43 -8.63
N VAL A 26 -3.83 -7.41 -7.73
CA VAL A 26 -4.98 -8.30 -7.48
C VAL A 26 -6.16 -7.49 -6.98
N LEU A 27 -5.95 -6.61 -6.00
CA LEU A 27 -7.01 -5.75 -5.44
C LEU A 27 -7.67 -4.91 -6.55
N THR A 28 -6.89 -4.28 -7.41
CA THR A 28 -7.40 -3.50 -8.55
C THR A 28 -8.21 -4.37 -9.51
N ALA A 29 -7.80 -5.62 -9.73
CA ALA A 29 -8.48 -6.53 -10.65
C ALA A 29 -9.80 -7.09 -10.10
N VAL A 30 -9.93 -7.25 -8.78
CA VAL A 30 -11.12 -7.87 -8.16
C VAL A 30 -12.18 -6.87 -7.70
N LEU A 31 -11.84 -5.58 -7.61
CA LEU A 31 -12.78 -4.58 -7.15
C LEU A 31 -13.94 -4.37 -8.16
N PRO A 32 -15.18 -4.23 -7.69
CA PRO A 32 -16.31 -3.84 -8.53
C PRO A 32 -16.11 -2.47 -9.18
N GLN A 33 -16.72 -2.24 -10.34
CA GLN A 33 -16.57 -1.00 -11.10
C GLN A 33 -17.07 0.26 -10.36
N ASP A 34 -18.02 0.10 -9.42
CA ASP A 34 -18.57 1.17 -8.61
C ASP A 34 -17.78 1.42 -7.32
N VAL A 35 -16.65 0.72 -7.13
CA VAL A 35 -15.71 0.96 -6.03
C VAL A 35 -14.48 1.68 -6.53
N LYS A 36 -14.25 2.89 -6.01
CA LYS A 36 -13.02 3.65 -6.26
C LYS A 36 -11.98 3.30 -5.21
N LEU A 37 -10.81 2.84 -5.64
CA LEU A 37 -9.65 2.63 -4.77
C LEU A 37 -8.67 3.80 -4.91
N GLU A 38 -8.44 4.51 -3.81
CA GLU A 38 -7.37 5.50 -3.68
C GLU A 38 -6.30 4.94 -2.76
N THR A 39 -5.04 4.91 -3.23
CA THR A 39 -3.93 4.42 -2.42
C THR A 39 -2.98 5.55 -2.08
N LYS A 40 -2.44 5.52 -0.86
CA LYS A 40 -1.35 6.40 -0.44
C LYS A 40 -0.25 5.56 0.18
N GLN A 41 0.92 5.60 -0.44
CA GLN A 41 2.09 4.92 0.11
C GLN A 41 2.71 5.73 1.24
N TYR A 42 3.18 5.03 2.26
CA TYR A 42 3.88 5.58 3.40
C TYR A 42 5.24 4.92 3.55
N ASP A 43 6.25 5.76 3.77
CA ASP A 43 7.61 5.32 4.11
C ASP A 43 7.62 4.94 5.59
N LEU A 44 7.57 3.63 5.86
CA LEU A 44 7.65 3.08 7.20
C LEU A 44 8.33 1.71 7.12
N GLY A 45 9.36 1.50 7.95
CA GLY A 45 10.16 0.28 7.95
C GLY A 45 11.54 0.50 8.56
N ALA A 46 12.29 -0.59 8.68
CA ALA A 46 13.68 -0.63 9.10
C ALA A 46 14.55 0.28 8.23
N THR A 47 14.32 0.35 6.91
CA THR A 47 15.06 1.25 6.01
C THR A 47 14.89 2.72 6.42
N ARG A 48 13.65 3.14 6.73
CA ARG A 48 13.38 4.50 7.23
C ARG A 48 14.06 4.72 8.58
N TRP A 49 13.97 3.75 9.49
CA TRP A 49 14.62 3.84 10.80
C TRP A 49 16.14 3.98 10.66
N HIS A 50 16.78 3.14 9.84
CA HIS A 50 18.22 3.24 9.55
C HIS A 50 18.61 4.59 8.93
N ARG A 51 17.74 5.17 8.09
CA ARG A 51 17.98 6.46 7.43
C ARG A 51 17.78 7.66 8.37
N THR A 52 16.86 7.59 9.32
CA THR A 52 16.38 8.77 10.07
C THR A 52 16.63 8.71 11.58
N GLY A 53 16.80 7.52 12.15
CA GLY A 53 16.90 7.31 13.60
C GLY A 53 15.60 7.58 14.37
N GLU A 54 14.48 7.82 13.68
CA GLU A 54 13.18 8.14 14.28
C GLU A 54 12.54 6.89 14.92
N THR A 55 12.16 6.98 16.20
CA THR A 55 11.60 5.88 17.02
C THR A 55 10.22 6.21 17.56
#